data_AF-A0A4P5YQ84-F1
#
_entry.id   AF-A0A4P5YQ84-F1
#
_cell.length_a   1.000
_cell.length_b   1.000
_cell.length_c   1.000
_cell.angle_alpha   90.00
_cell.angle_beta   90.00
_cell.angle_gamma   90.00
#
_symmetry.space_group_name_H-M   'P 1'
#
loop_
_entity.id
_entity.type
_entity.pdbx_description
1 polymer ?
#
loop_
_entity_poly.entity_id
_entity_poly.type
_entity_poly.pdbx_seq_one_letter_code
_entity_poly.pdbx_strand_id
1 'polypeptide(L)' 'MREQLHLVPGDDFEVVIEDEDTITLRRVSTPPNHGLVDLLLACPAPFEIPPRERDDSQPPAL' A
#
# COMPACT_ATOMS: atom_id res chain seq x y z
N MET A 1 3.84 -10.48 27.65
CA MET A 1 4.15 -10.00 26.28
C MET A 1 2.92 -9.58 25.48
N ARG A 2 1.97 -10.45 25.15
CA ARG A 2 0.82 -10.08 24.28
C ARG A 2 0.00 -8.88 24.80
N GLU A 3 -0.29 -8.86 26.09
CA GLU A 3 -1.02 -7.77 26.76
C GLU A 3 -0.21 -6.48 26.87
N GLN A 4 1.11 -6.59 27.11
CA GLN A 4 2.02 -5.43 27.19
C GLN A 4 2.19 -4.74 25.81
N LEU A 5 2.10 -5.52 24.73
CA LEU A 5 2.22 -5.05 23.35
C LEU A 5 0.85 -4.77 22.70
N HIS A 6 -0.26 -4.92 23.45
CA HIS A 6 -1.63 -4.67 22.98
C HIS A 6 -1.95 -5.39 21.65
N LEU A 7 -1.49 -6.64 21.50
CA LEU A 7 -1.71 -7.43 20.28
C LEU A 7 -3.09 -8.07 20.32
N VAL A 8 -3.81 -7.97 19.21
CA VAL A 8 -5.17 -8.50 19.02
C VAL A 8 -5.15 -9.48 17.85
N PRO A 9 -5.91 -10.59 17.90
CA PRO A 9 -6.06 -11.46 16.73
C PRO A 9 -6.55 -10.67 15.52
N GLY A 10 -5.86 -10.81 14.39
CA GLY A 10 -6.15 -10.07 13.16
C GLY A 10 -5.31 -8.81 12.95
N ASP A 11 -4.39 -8.48 13.86
CA ASP A 11 -3.37 -7.46 13.60
C ASP A 11 -2.44 -7.88 12.45
N ASP A 12 -2.14 -6.92 11.58
CA ASP A 12 -1.18 -7.07 10.50
C ASP A 12 0.23 -6.65 10.95
N PHE A 13 1.23 -7.44 10.55
CA PHE A 13 2.64 -7.17 10.83
C PHE A 13 3.49 -7.30 9.57
N GLU A 14 4.44 -6.41 9.45
CA GLU A 14 5.55 -6.57 8.53
C GLU A 14 6.67 -7.33 9.23
N VAL A 15 7.16 -8.36 8.56
CA VAL A 15 8.19 -9.27 9.08
C VAL A 15 9.53 -8.89 8.47
N VAL A 16 10.47 -8.48 9.32
CA VAL A 16 11.84 -8.20 8.93
C VAL A 16 12.76 -9.25 9.54
N ILE A 17 13.55 -9.90 8.70
CA ILE A 17 14.59 -10.83 9.14
C ILE A 17 15.87 -10.00 9.25
N GLU A 18 16.38 -9.84 10.46
CA GLU A 18 17.62 -9.09 10.70
C GLU A 18 18.83 -10.01 10.52
N ASP A 19 18.79 -11.20 11.13
CA ASP A 19 19.84 -12.23 11.08
C ASP A 19 19.22 -13.64 11.13
N GLU A 20 20.03 -14.72 11.11
CA GLU A 20 19.56 -16.11 11.17
C GLU A 20 18.64 -16.41 12.39
N ASP A 21 18.88 -15.75 13.52
CA ASP A 21 18.15 -15.99 14.77
C ASP A 21 17.24 -14.82 15.20
N THR A 22 17.19 -13.74 14.42
CA THR A 22 16.47 -12.52 14.81
C THR A 22 15.40 -12.12 13.79
N ILE A 23 14.15 -12.15 14.24
CA ILE A 23 12.99 -11.70 13.47
C ILE A 23 12.31 -10.56 14.22
N THR A 24 12.17 -9.42 13.55
CA THR A 24 11.47 -8.24 14.06
C THR A 24 10.09 -8.15 13.42
N LEU A 25 9.06 -8.02 14.27
CA LEU A 25 7.67 -7.82 13.85
C LEU A 25 7.27 -6.34 14.02
N ARG A 26 7.04 -5.65 12.91
CA ARG A 26 6.59 -4.25 12.91
C ARG A 26 5.08 -4.21 12.70
N ARG A 27 4.33 -3.63 13.65
CA ARG A 27 2.88 -3.49 13.52
C ARG A 27 2.53 -2.57 12.36
N VAL A 28 1.67 -3.04 11.46
CA VAL A 28 1.14 -2.22 10.37
C VAL A 28 -0.07 -1.47 10.91
N SER A 29 0.13 -0.18 11.21
CA SER A 29 -0.94 0.68 11.73
C SER A 29 -1.77 1.35 10.63
N THR A 30 -1.24 1.41 9.41
CA THR A 30 -1.93 1.98 8.26
C THR A 30 -2.84 0.93 7.62
N PRO A 31 -4.13 1.24 7.42
CA PRO A 31 -5.03 0.37 6.67
C PRO A 31 -4.48 0.07 5.26
N PRO A 32 -4.81 -1.10 4.69
CA PRO A 32 -4.53 -1.38 3.29
C PRO A 32 -5.04 -0.25 2.39
N ASN A 33 -4.22 0.16 1.41
CA ASN A 33 -4.52 1.25 0.47
C ASN A 33 -4.66 2.65 1.09
N HIS A 34 -4.28 2.84 2.36
CA HIS A 34 -4.28 4.16 2.98
C HIS A 34 -3.33 5.11 2.23
N GLY A 35 -3.86 6.23 1.73
CA GLY A 35 -3.11 7.21 0.92
C GLY A 35 -2.94 6.85 -0.56
N LEU A 36 -3.47 5.72 -1.03
CA LEU A 36 -3.40 5.33 -2.45
C LEU A 36 -4.13 6.34 -3.34
N VAL A 37 -5.29 6.83 -2.91
CA VAL A 37 -6.06 7.83 -3.66
C VAL A 37 -5.25 9.12 -3.81
N ASP A 38 -4.63 9.61 -2.74
CA ASP A 38 -3.79 10.81 -2.77
C ASP A 38 -2.60 10.62 -3.72
N LEU A 39 -2.01 9.43 -3.73
CA LEU A 39 -0.90 9.09 -4.61
C LEU A 39 -1.31 8.99 -6.08
N LEU A 40 -2.50 8.44 -6.38
CA LEU A 40 -3.06 8.41 -7.73
C LEU A 40 -3.46 9.80 -8.23
N LEU A 41 -3.88 10.69 -7.32
CA LEU A 41 -4.23 12.08 -7.64
C LEU A 41 -3.03 13.02 -7.65
N ALA A 42 -1.87 12.59 -7.13
CA ALA A 42 -0.60 13.32 -7.16
C ALA A 42 0.02 13.30 -8.56
N CYS A 43 -0.73 13.72 -9.57
CA CYS A 43 -0.23 13.82 -10.93
C CYS A 43 0.92 14.86 -10.96
N PRO A 44 2.17 14.46 -11.28
CA PRO A 44 3.34 15.33 -11.17
C PRO A 44 3.34 16.46 -12.21
N ALA A 45 2.45 16.39 -13.20
CA ALA A 45 2.21 17.39 -14.22
C ALA A 45 0.70 17.41 -14.56
N PRO A 46 0.18 18.49 -15.18
CA PRO A 46 -1.18 18.50 -15.69
C PRO A 46 -1.41 17.31 -16.64
N PHE A 47 -2.40 16.49 -16.35
CA PHE A 47 -2.83 15.39 -17.21
C PHE A 47 -4.14 15.78 -17.89
N GLU A 48 -4.12 15.90 -19.22
CA GLU A 48 -5.34 16.10 -20.01
C GLU A 48 -5.88 14.74 -20.45
N ILE A 49 -7.09 14.42 -19.99
CA ILE A 49 -7.79 13.22 -20.44
C ILE A 49 -8.30 13.49 -21.86
N PRO A 50 -7.85 12.74 -22.89
CA PRO A 50 -8.36 12.93 -24.24
C PRO A 50 -9.85 12.58 -24.32
N PRO A 51 -10.61 13.21 -25.23
CA PRO A 51 -11.97 12.77 -25.53
C PRO A 51 -11.94 11.28 -25.90
N ARG A 52 -12.91 10.50 -25.40
CA ARG A 52 -12.96 9.04 -25.60
C ARG A 52 -12.87 8.60 -27.07
N GLU A 53 -13.34 9.44 -28.00
CA GLU A 53 -13.26 9.20 -29.45
C GLU A 53 -11.82 9.24 -30.01
N ARG A 54 -10.89 9.84 -29.27
CA ARG A 54 -9.48 10.01 -29.61
C ARG A 54 -8.54 9.31 -28.63
N ASP A 55 -9.10 8.53 -27.71
CA ASP A 55 -8.32 7.74 -26.75
C ASP A 55 -7.82 6.48 -27.46
N ASP A 56 -6.52 6.46 -27.77
CA ASP A 56 -5.81 5.33 -28.37
C ASP A 56 -5.15 4.43 -27.32
N SER A 57 -5.40 4.67 -26.03
CA SER A 57 -4.88 3.81 -24.97
C SER A 57 -5.46 2.39 -25.12
N GLN A 58 -4.56 1.41 -25.13
CA GLN A 58 -4.96 0.01 -25.12
C GLN A 58 -5.41 -0.37 -23.70
N PRO A 59 -6.51 -1.12 -23.54
CA PRO A 59 -6.89 -1.60 -22.22
C PRO A 59 -5.76 -2.49 -21.66
N PRO A 60 -5.50 -2.44 -20.34
CA PRO A 60 -4.52 -3.31 -19.72
C PRO A 60 -4.91 -4.77 -19.97
N ALA A 61 -3.92 -5.62 -20.29
CA ALA A 61 -4.14 -7.05 -20.43
C ALA A 61 -4.64 -7.63 -19.09
N LEU A 62 -5.73 -8.39 -19.15
CA LEU A 62 -6.33 -9.09 -18.01
C LEU A 62 -5.51 -10.31 -17.59
#